data_AF-A0A5M8QJ07-F1
#
_entry.id   AF-A0A5M8QJ07-F1
#
_cell.length_a   1.000
_cell.length_b   1.000
_cell.length_c   1.000
_cell.angle_alpha   90.00
_cell.angle_beta   90.00
_cell.angle_gamma   90.00
#
_symmetry.space_group_name_H-M   'P 1'
#
loop_
_entity.id
_entity.type
_entity.pdbx_description
1 polymer ?
#
loop_
_entity_poly.entity_id
_entity_poly.type
_entity_poly.pdbx_seq_one_letter_code
_entity_poly.pdbx_strand_id
1 'polypeptide(L)' 'MSAKDTPLRQPVYTPAEAPRHPLAMRYAITERQVRRAIQTNRIRYARPGGLRVLIAAEDLEAWITGDGSPLDGDRA' A
#
# COMPACT_ATOMS: atom_id res chain seq x y z
N MET A 1 -3.81 30.83 -17.91
CA MET A 1 -3.00 29.76 -17.31
C MET A 1 -3.51 29.53 -15.90
N SER A 2 -4.38 28.55 -15.68
CA SER A 2 -4.84 28.19 -14.33
C SER A 2 -4.37 26.78 -14.03
N ALA A 3 -3.33 26.67 -13.21
CA ALA A 3 -3.00 25.43 -12.54
C ALA A 3 -4.22 25.02 -11.71
N LYS A 4 -4.93 23.99 -12.18
CA LYS A 4 -5.85 23.26 -11.32
C LYS A 4 -4.97 22.44 -10.41
N ASP A 5 -4.66 22.99 -9.24
CA ASP A 5 -4.29 22.24 -8.03
C ASP A 5 -5.44 21.27 -7.74
N THR A 6 -5.45 20.18 -8.50
CA THR A 6 -6.19 18.99 -8.14
C THR A 6 -5.38 18.44 -6.97
N PRO A 7 -5.92 18.36 -5.74
CA PRO A 7 -5.20 17.68 -4.68
C PRO A 7 -4.88 16.30 -5.25
N LEU A 8 -3.58 16.00 -5.41
CA LEU A 8 -3.10 14.69 -5.83
C LEU A 8 -3.69 13.73 -4.80
N ARG A 9 -4.85 13.14 -5.13
CA ARG A 9 -5.44 12.08 -4.33
C ARG A 9 -4.32 11.07 -4.22
N GLN A 10 -3.74 10.93 -3.02
CA GLN A 10 -2.73 9.91 -2.78
C GLN A 10 -3.33 8.61 -3.30
N PRO A 11 -2.73 7.97 -4.31
CA PRO A 11 -3.40 6.88 -4.98
C PRO A 11 -3.57 5.75 -3.99
N VAL A 12 -4.80 5.29 -3.81
CA VAL A 12 -5.10 4.10 -3.01
C VAL A 12 -5.20 2.91 -3.95
N TYR A 13 -4.63 1.79 -3.51
CA TYR A 13 -4.58 0.55 -4.27
C TYR A 13 -5.35 -0.54 -3.55
N THR A 14 -6.18 -1.27 -4.28
CA THR A 14 -6.60 -2.60 -3.81
C THR A 14 -5.43 -3.59 -3.93
N PRO A 15 -5.47 -4.76 -3.25
CA PRO A 15 -4.43 -5.78 -3.40
C PRO A 15 -4.21 -6.22 -4.86
N ALA A 16 -5.26 -6.22 -5.68
CA ALA A 16 -5.20 -6.56 -7.09
C ALA A 16 -4.59 -5.45 -7.95
N GLU A 17 -4.68 -4.19 -7.51
CA GLU A 17 -4.11 -3.03 -8.21
C GLU A 17 -2.70 -2.68 -7.76
N ALA A 18 -2.30 -3.09 -6.55
CA ALA A 18 -0.97 -2.81 -5.99
C ALA A 18 0.20 -3.21 -6.92
N PRO A 19 0.15 -4.33 -7.68
CA PRO A 19 1.19 -4.65 -8.66
C PRO A 19 1.35 -3.65 -9.80
N ARG A 20 0.36 -2.77 -10.04
CA ARG A 20 0.40 -1.71 -11.06
C ARG A 20 1.12 -0.46 -10.56
N HIS A 21 1.49 -0.41 -9.28
CA HIS A 21 2.30 0.68 -8.74
C HIS A 21 3.69 0.67 -9.40
N PRO A 22 4.27 1.82 -9.83
CA PRO A 22 5.57 1.85 -10.51
C PRO A 22 6.69 1.16 -9.73
N LEU A 23 6.71 1.32 -8.40
CA LEU A 23 7.68 0.65 -7.53
C LEU A 23 7.42 -0.87 -7.44
N ALA A 24 6.15 -1.28 -7.38
CA ALA A 24 5.79 -2.69 -7.37
C ALA A 24 6.20 -3.38 -8.67
N MET A 25 6.00 -2.71 -9.81
CA MET A 25 6.48 -3.20 -11.11
C MET A 25 8.01 -3.33 -11.15
N ARG A 26 8.74 -2.32 -10.66
CA ARG A 26 10.21 -2.33 -10.61
C ARG A 26 10.76 -3.51 -9.79
N TYR A 27 10.14 -3.82 -8.66
CA TYR A 27 10.57 -4.93 -7.78
C TYR A 27 9.82 -6.25 -8.03
N ALA A 28 9.07 -6.35 -9.14
CA ALA A 28 8.28 -7.54 -9.51
C ALA A 28 7.36 -8.03 -8.37
N ILE A 29 6.76 -7.09 -7.64
CA ILE A 29 5.82 -7.37 -6.55
C ILE A 29 4.49 -7.84 -7.12
N THR A 30 4.04 -8.99 -6.61
CA THR A 30 2.82 -9.67 -7.03
C THR A 30 1.66 -9.41 -6.06
N GLU A 31 0.42 -9.56 -6.52
CA GLU A 31 -0.78 -9.50 -5.66
C GLU A 31 -0.67 -10.51 -4.50
N ARG A 32 -0.11 -11.70 -4.76
CA ARG A 32 0.09 -12.72 -3.74
C ARG A 32 1.01 -12.23 -2.61
N GLN A 33 2.10 -11.54 -2.94
CA GLN A 33 3.01 -10.97 -1.94
C GLN A 33 2.32 -9.87 -1.13
N VAL A 34 1.55 -8.99 -1.78
CA VAL A 34 0.77 -7.93 -1.11
C VAL A 34 -0.27 -8.52 -0.16
N ARG A 35 -1.03 -9.53 -0.62
CA ARG A 35 -2.01 -10.25 0.24
C ARG A 35 -1.33 -10.91 1.44
N ARG A 36 -0.16 -11.52 1.23
CA ARG A 36 0.61 -12.10 2.34
C ARG A 36 1.07 -11.02 3.31
N ALA A 37 1.56 -9.88 2.83
CA ALA A 37 1.96 -8.76 3.67
C ALA A 37 0.80 -8.27 4.54
N ILE A 38 -0.40 -8.13 3.97
CA ILE A 38 -1.63 -7.80 4.70
C ILE A 38 -1.95 -8.85 5.77
N GLN A 39 -1.92 -10.14 5.42
CA GLN A 39 -2.19 -11.24 6.35
C GLN A 39 -1.20 -11.28 7.52
N THR A 40 0.05 -10.93 7.26
CA THR A 40 1.11 -10.86 8.27
C THR A 40 1.23 -9.50 8.96
N ASN A 41 0.28 -8.58 8.73
CA ASN A 41 0.29 -7.21 9.26
C ASN A 41 1.58 -6.42 8.97
N ARG A 42 2.25 -6.70 7.84
CA ARG A 42 3.49 -6.01 7.41
C ARG A 42 3.25 -4.74 6.60
N ILE A 43 1.99 -4.46 6.26
CA ILE A 43 1.58 -3.28 5.52
C ILE A 43 0.30 -2.74 6.15
N ARG A 44 0.21 -1.41 6.28
CA ARG A 44 -1.02 -0.76 6.74
C ARG A 44 -2.06 -0.77 5.64
N TYR A 45 -3.31 -0.91 6.03
CA TYR A 45 -4.44 -0.89 5.11
C TYR A 45 -5.69 -0.39 5.84
N ALA A 46 -6.63 0.15 5.06
CA ALA A 46 -7.97 0.49 5.51
C ALA A 46 -8.99 -0.50 4.94
N ARG A 47 -10.09 -0.71 5.67
CA ARG A 47 -11.27 -1.45 5.20
C ARG A 47 -12.55 -0.63 5.40
N PRO A 48 -12.81 0.39 4.57
CA PRO A 48 -14.04 1.18 4.69
C PRO A 48 -15.27 0.29 4.48
N GLY A 49 -16.16 0.24 5.49
CA GLY A 49 -17.36 -0.59 5.46
C GLY A 49 -17.11 -2.10 5.40
N GLY A 50 -15.89 -2.57 5.67
CA GLY A 50 -15.54 -4.00 5.72
C GLY A 50 -15.45 -4.73 4.38
N LEU A 51 -15.82 -4.10 3.26
CA LEU A 51 -15.95 -4.76 1.96
C LEU A 51 -14.66 -4.82 1.13
N ARG A 52 -13.82 -3.79 1.19
CA ARG A 52 -12.63 -3.68 0.33
C ARG A 52 -11.41 -3.28 1.13
N VAL A 53 -10.30 -3.94 0.88
CA VAL A 53 -8.98 -3.55 1.40
C VAL A 53 -8.41 -2.46 0.51
N LEU A 54 -8.02 -1.34 1.12
CA LEU A 54 -7.36 -0.23 0.47
C LEU A 54 -6.00 0.01 1.12
N ILE A 55 -4.99 0.20 0.30
CA ILE A 55 -3.60 0.41 0.70
C ILE A 55 -3.19 1.78 0.17
N ALA A 56 -2.68 2.66 1.02
CA ALA A 56 -2.14 3.92 0.53
C ALA A 56 -0.86 3.67 -0.28
N ALA A 57 -0.59 4.47 -1.30
CA ALA A 57 0.67 4.42 -2.05
C ALA A 57 1.88 4.47 -1.11
N GLU A 58 1.87 5.39 -0.14
CA GLU A 58 2.96 5.59 0.83
C GLU A 58 3.21 4.33 1.67
N ASP A 59 2.16 3.65 2.15
CA ASP A 59 2.30 2.41 2.91
C ASP A 59 2.83 1.26 2.04
N LEU A 60 2.41 1.21 0.76
CA LEU A 60 2.90 0.23 -0.21
C LEU A 60 4.38 0.48 -0.53
N GLU A 61 4.76 1.73 -0.76
CA GLU A 61 6.14 2.14 -1.01
C GLU A 61 7.03 1.83 0.19
N ALA A 62 6.63 2.22 1.39
CA ALA A 62 7.36 1.98 2.62
C ALA A 62 7.57 0.48 2.88
N TRP A 63 6.56 -0.36 2.61
CA TRP A 63 6.71 -1.81 2.71
C TRP A 63 7.67 -2.38 1.65
N ILE A 64 7.66 -1.86 0.43
CA ILE A 64 8.54 -2.33 -0.67
C ILE A 64 9.99 -1.91 -0.43
N THR A 65 10.25 -0.68 0.01
CA THR A 65 11.61 -0.18 0.28
C THR A 65 12.16 -0.67 1.60
N GLY A 66 11.31 -1.15 2.51
CA GLY A 66 11.69 -1.53 3.86
C GLY A 66 11.79 -0.34 4.83
N ASP A 67 11.41 0.87 4.38
CA ASP A 67 11.38 2.08 5.20
C ASP A 67 10.15 2.11 6.14
N GLY A 68 9.17 1.23 5.88
CA GLY A 68 8.05 0.97 6.76
C GLY A 68 8.48 0.03 7.87
N SER A 69 8.96 0.59 8.98
CA SER A 69 9.11 -0.13 10.25
C SER A 69 7.85 -0.98 10.47
N PRO A 70 7.96 -2.29 10.75
CA PRO A 70 6.82 -3.07 11.20
C PRO A 70 6.21 -2.28 12.35
N LEU A 71 4.89 -2.12 12.36
CA LEU A 71 4.12 -1.48 13.44
C LEU A 71 4.88 -1.61 14.76
N ASP A 72 5.62 -0.57 15.16
CA ASP A 72 6.53 -0.66 16.30
C ASP A 72 5.68 -1.03 17.51
N GLY A 73 5.94 -2.23 18.03
CA GLY A 73 5.06 -2.86 18.99
C GLY A 73 5.40 -4.33 19.13
N ASP A 74 6.43 -4.60 19.94
CA ASP A 74 6.25 -5.42 21.14
C ASP A 74 4.87 -6.07 21.23
N ARG A 75 4.80 -7.39 21.02
CA ARG A 75 3.86 -8.28 21.71
C ARG A 75 4.22 -9.75 21.51
N ALA A 76 4.82 -10.26 22.60
CA ALA A 76 4.87 -11.62 23.13
C ALA A 76 5.67 -12.68 22.37
#